data_AF-A0A535I0F5-F1
#
_entry.id   AF-A0A535I0F5-F1
#
_cell.length_a   1.000
_cell.length_b   1.000
_cell.length_c   1.000
_cell.angle_alpha   90.00
_cell.angle_beta   90.00
_cell.angle_gamma   90.00
#
_symmetry.space_group_name_H-M   'P 1'
#
loop_
_entity.id
_entity.type
_entity.pdbx_description
1 polymer ?
#
loop_
_entity_poly.entity_id
_entity_poly.type
_entity_poly.pdbx_seq_one_letter_code
_entity_poly.pdbx_strand_id
1 'polypeptide(L)'
;MTNEKLLTFLWQLARDYAMKLSSNDRLRPDMVAAARGGDASQAMDGEADPKSASMEQALYWRKIYREILTMEEKVMERIQDLMTTQSAQARREVELTNVPVVAAQAERFRQRLGFWTARVRELE
;
A
#
# COMPACT_ATOMS: atom_id res chain seq x y z
N MET A 1 -6.47 -17.81 -6.38
CA MET A 1 -5.36 -16.85 -6.57
C MET A 1 -4.94 -16.39 -5.18
N THR A 2 -3.64 -16.34 -4.86
CA THR A 2 -3.16 -15.87 -3.55
C THR A 2 -3.28 -14.34 -3.44
N ASN A 3 -3.46 -13.79 -2.24
CA ASN A 3 -3.63 -12.35 -2.00
C ASN A 3 -2.51 -11.51 -2.61
N GLU A 4 -1.26 -11.98 -2.57
CA GLU A 4 -0.12 -11.31 -3.21
C GLU A 4 -0.31 -11.16 -4.73
N LYS A 5 -0.72 -12.22 -5.42
CA LYS A 5 -0.92 -12.18 -6.89
C LYS A 5 -2.07 -11.24 -7.28
N LEU A 6 -3.11 -11.17 -6.46
CA LEU A 6 -4.22 -10.26 -6.64
C LEU A 6 -3.78 -8.80 -6.44
N LEU A 7 -3.02 -8.52 -5.38
CA LEU A 7 -2.51 -7.17 -5.09
C LEU A 7 -1.54 -6.68 -6.17
N THR A 8 -0.63 -7.52 -6.66
CA THR A 8 0.25 -7.16 -7.78
C THR A 8 -0.53 -6.85 -9.05
N PHE A 9 -1.57 -7.65 -9.35
CA PHE A 9 -2.43 -7.42 -10.51
C PHE A 9 -3.24 -6.11 -10.39
N LEU A 10 -3.84 -5.85 -9.23
CA LEU A 10 -4.56 -4.61 -8.95
C LEU A 10 -3.64 -3.38 -9.01
N TRP A 11 -2.39 -3.52 -8.55
CA TRP A 11 -1.38 -2.47 -8.66
C TRP A 11 -0.98 -2.17 -10.11
N GLN A 12 -0.84 -3.21 -10.95
CA GLN A 12 -0.57 -3.04 -12.37
C GLN A 12 -1.73 -2.31 -13.07
N LEU A 13 -2.97 -2.69 -12.78
CA LEU A 13 -4.16 -2.03 -13.31
C LEU A 13 -4.27 -0.57 -12.87
N ALA A 14 -4.04 -0.28 -11.59
CA ALA A 14 -4.05 1.10 -11.07
C ALA A 14 -2.97 1.96 -11.76
N ARG A 15 -1.77 1.41 -11.98
CA ARG A 15 -0.67 2.11 -12.66
C ARG A 15 -0.99 2.38 -14.13
N ASP A 16 -1.52 1.39 -14.84
CA ASP A 16 -1.86 1.52 -16.26
C ASP A 16 -3.02 2.51 -16.46
N TYR A 17 -3.99 2.52 -15.55
CA TYR A 17 -5.09 3.49 -15.56
C TYR A 17 -4.58 4.91 -15.29
N ALA A 18 -3.63 5.07 -14.36
CA ALA A 18 -3.02 6.35 -14.05
C ALA A 18 -2.21 6.93 -15.24
N MET A 19 -1.48 6.08 -15.95
CA MET A 19 -0.74 6.46 -17.15
C MET A 19 -1.66 6.88 -18.30
N LYS A 20 -2.86 6.31 -18.41
CA LYS A 20 -3.81 6.61 -19.49
C LYS A 20 -4.51 7.96 -19.33
N LEU A 21 -4.65 8.45 -18.09
CA LEU A 21 -5.31 9.72 -17.76
C LEU A 21 -4.37 10.94 -17.77
N SER A 22 -3.05 10.75 -17.82
CA SER A 22 -2.07 11.84 -17.71
C SER A 22 -1.96 12.76 -18.93
N SER A 23 -2.79 12.55 -19.97
CA SER A 23 -2.69 13.33 -21.20
C SER A 23 -3.48 14.65 -21.24
N ASN A 24 -4.41 14.94 -20.31
CA ASN A 24 -4.94 16.31 -20.19
C ASN A 24 -5.83 16.68 -18.97
N ASP A 25 -6.06 15.79 -17.99
CA ASP A 25 -7.00 16.09 -16.90
C ASP A 25 -6.29 16.33 -15.55
N ARG A 26 -6.80 17.30 -14.78
CA ARG A 26 -6.45 17.49 -13.36
C ARG A 26 -6.57 16.13 -12.67
N LEU A 27 -5.44 15.58 -12.22
CA LEU A 27 -5.38 14.28 -11.54
C LEU A 27 -6.47 14.21 -10.48
N ARG A 28 -7.28 13.14 -10.53
CA ARG A 28 -8.33 12.91 -9.53
C ARG A 28 -7.68 12.87 -8.14
N PRO A 29 -8.33 13.41 -7.08
CA PRO A 29 -7.76 13.40 -5.73
C PRO A 29 -7.36 12.00 -5.24
N ASP A 30 -8.11 10.96 -5.61
CA ASP A 30 -7.79 9.56 -5.31
C ASP A 30 -6.45 9.10 -5.92
N MET A 31 -6.14 9.51 -7.14
CA MET A 31 -4.86 9.20 -7.78
C MET A 31 -3.69 9.89 -7.05
N VAL A 32 -3.88 11.14 -6.64
CA VAL A 32 -2.88 11.87 -5.84
C VAL A 32 -2.70 11.20 -4.47
N ALA A 33 -3.80 10.78 -3.84
CA ALA A 33 -3.78 10.07 -2.58
C ALA A 33 -3.08 8.71 -2.70
N ALA A 34 -3.33 7.96 -3.77
CA ALA A 34 -2.66 6.68 -4.02
C ALA A 34 -1.17 6.87 -4.29
N ALA A 35 -0.80 7.84 -5.13
CA ALA A 35 0.61 8.14 -5.41
C ALA A 35 1.37 8.54 -4.13
N ARG A 36 0.79 9.45 -3.33
CA ARG A 36 1.38 9.86 -2.04
C ARG A 36 1.39 8.73 -1.02
N GLY A 37 0.30 7.99 -0.91
CA GLY A 37 0.13 6.90 0.04
C GLY A 37 1.04 5.70 -0.24
N GLY A 38 1.42 5.51 -1.50
CA GLY A 38 2.30 4.43 -1.96
C GLY A 38 3.80 4.77 -2.03
N ASP A 39 4.21 5.99 -1.66
CA ASP A 39 5.62 6.36 -1.71
C ASP A 39 6.43 5.66 -0.62
N ALA A 40 7.18 4.62 -1.00
CA ALA A 40 8.05 3.86 -0.11
C ALA A 40 9.29 4.63 0.39
N SER A 41 9.61 5.78 -0.21
CA SER A 41 10.63 6.68 0.33
C SER A 41 10.13 7.46 1.55
N GLN A 42 8.81 7.61 1.69
CA GLN A 42 8.21 8.29 2.82
C GLN A 42 8.20 7.38 4.06
N ALA A 43 8.97 7.77 5.07
CA ALA A 43 8.97 7.14 6.39
C ALA A 43 7.70 7.49 7.20
N MET A 44 7.45 6.74 8.29
CA MET A 44 6.52 7.17 9.32
C MET A 44 7.16 8.25 10.21
N ASP A 45 6.32 9.04 10.87
CA ASP A 45 6.79 10.06 11.80
C ASP A 45 7.58 9.42 12.94
N GLY A 46 8.77 9.96 13.22
CA GLY A 46 9.68 9.45 14.25
C GLY A 46 10.39 8.15 13.90
N GLU A 47 10.26 7.66 12.67
CA GLU A 47 10.93 6.45 12.24
C GLU A 47 12.46 6.61 12.23
N ALA A 48 13.16 5.60 12.77
CA ALA A 48 14.61 5.57 12.80
C ALA A 48 15.18 5.33 11.38
N ASP A 49 16.42 5.78 11.12
CA ASP A 49 17.12 5.45 9.88
C ASP A 49 17.50 3.95 9.90
N PRO A 50 17.01 3.13 8.94
CA PRO A 50 17.36 1.71 8.87
C PRO A 50 18.86 1.45 8.80
N LYS A 51 19.67 2.37 8.26
CA LYS A 51 21.12 2.18 8.11
C LYS A 51 21.89 2.29 9.42
N SER A 52 21.39 3.07 10.38
CA SER A 52 22.05 3.32 11.67
C SER A 52 21.26 2.78 12.86
N ALA A 53 20.09 2.19 12.64
CA ALA A 53 19.22 1.67 13.69
C ALA A 53 19.89 0.55 14.50
N SER A 54 19.58 0.53 15.80
CA SER A 54 19.91 -0.58 16.69
C SER A 54 19.00 -1.79 16.45
N MET A 55 19.36 -2.95 17.01
CA MET A 55 18.53 -4.17 16.93
C MET A 55 17.14 -3.93 17.53
N GLU A 56 17.07 -3.25 18.67
CA GLU A 56 15.81 -2.92 19.35
C GLU A 56 14.91 -2.05 18.45
N GLN A 57 15.47 -1.01 17.83
CA GLN A 57 14.73 -0.15 16.89
C GLN A 57 14.28 -0.92 15.66
N ALA A 58 15.13 -1.81 15.12
CA ALA A 58 14.79 -2.62 13.95
C ALA A 58 13.63 -3.59 14.24
N LEU A 59 13.67 -4.26 15.40
CA LEU A 59 12.58 -5.14 15.85
C LEU A 59 11.29 -4.35 16.10
N TYR A 60 11.40 -3.17 16.71
CA TYR A 60 10.28 -2.28 16.97
C TYR A 60 9.57 -1.86 15.66
N TRP A 61 10.30 -1.28 14.71
CA TRP A 61 9.70 -0.83 13.46
C TRP A 61 9.21 -1.99 12.59
N ARG A 62 9.92 -3.13 12.56
CA ARG A 62 9.43 -4.35 11.90
C ARG A 62 8.06 -4.78 12.45
N LYS A 63 7.85 -4.69 13.77
CA LYS A 63 6.56 -5.02 14.38
C LYS A 63 5.47 -4.02 13.96
N ILE A 64 5.73 -2.71 14.07
CA ILE A 64 4.74 -1.68 13.70
C ILE A 64 4.32 -1.78 12.24
N TYR A 65 5.27 -1.89 11.30
CA TYR A 65 4.95 -2.04 9.89
C TYR A 65 4.15 -3.31 9.58
N ARG A 66 4.41 -4.41 10.31
CA ARG A 66 3.64 -5.65 10.16
C ARG A 66 2.20 -5.50 10.64
N GLU A 67 1.99 -4.82 11.77
CA GLU A 67 0.64 -4.55 12.31
C GLU A 67 -0.18 -3.72 11.31
N ILE A 68 0.41 -2.66 10.76
CA ILE A 68 -0.24 -1.79 9.78
C ILE A 68 -0.52 -2.53 8.47
N LEU A 69 0.46 -3.26 7.92
CA LEU A 69 0.27 -4.04 6.70
C LEU A 69 -0.88 -5.06 6.85
N THR A 70 -0.94 -5.75 8.00
CA THR A 70 -2.01 -6.71 8.29
C THR A 70 -3.38 -6.03 8.32
N MET A 71 -3.46 -4.80 8.84
CA MET A 71 -4.68 -4.02 8.86
C MET A 71 -5.10 -3.59 7.46
N GLU A 72 -4.18 -3.07 6.63
CA GLU A 72 -4.46 -2.67 5.24
C GLU A 72 -4.92 -3.86 4.38
N GLU A 73 -4.33 -5.03 4.56
CA GLU A 73 -4.74 -6.26 3.87
C GLU A 73 -6.17 -6.66 4.24
N LYS A 74 -6.56 -6.56 5.52
CA LYS A 74 -7.94 -6.79 5.97
C LYS A 74 -8.92 -5.74 5.44
N VAL A 75 -8.49 -4.48 5.34
CA VAL A 75 -9.31 -3.42 4.72
C VAL A 75 -9.57 -3.75 3.25
N MET A 76 -8.55 -4.19 2.52
CA MET A 76 -8.69 -4.60 1.13
C MET A 76 -9.65 -5.79 0.96
N GLU A 77 -9.51 -6.82 1.79
CA GLU A 77 -10.44 -7.97 1.80
C GLU A 77 -11.88 -7.50 2.03
N ARG A 78 -12.09 -6.62 3.02
CA ARG A 78 -13.43 -6.10 3.33
C ARG A 78 -14.01 -5.26 2.19
N ILE A 79 -13.19 -4.47 1.51
CA ILE A 79 -13.63 -3.70 0.32
C ILE A 79 -14.12 -4.68 -0.75
N GLN A 80 -13.36 -5.73 -1.04
CA GLN A 80 -13.72 -6.73 -2.06
C GLN A 80 -15.03 -7.44 -1.72
N ASP A 81 -15.22 -7.85 -0.46
CA ASP A 81 -16.47 -8.47 0.00
C ASP A 81 -17.68 -7.55 -0.21
N LEU A 82 -17.56 -6.27 0.19
CA LEU A 82 -18.64 -5.29 0.04
C LEU A 82 -18.97 -5.01 -1.43
N MET A 83 -17.97 -5.01 -2.30
CA MET A 83 -18.17 -4.80 -3.74
C MET A 83 -19.03 -5.88 -4.40
N THR A 84 -19.09 -7.09 -3.84
CA THR A 84 -19.88 -8.21 -4.41
C THR A 84 -21.38 -7.92 -4.44
N THR A 85 -21.90 -7.18 -3.46
CA THR A 85 -23.34 -6.87 -3.32
C THR A 85 -23.72 -5.49 -3.85
N GLN A 86 -22.75 -4.68 -4.24
CA GLN A 86 -22.97 -3.34 -4.79
C GLN A 86 -23.49 -3.36 -6.23
N SER A 87 -24.20 -2.30 -6.61
CA SER A 87 -24.56 -2.04 -8.01
C SER A 87 -23.30 -1.83 -8.87
N ALA A 88 -23.40 -2.09 -10.17
CA ALA A 88 -22.27 -1.97 -11.09
C ALA A 88 -21.61 -0.58 -11.05
N GLN A 89 -22.42 0.49 -10.96
CA GLN A 89 -21.90 1.86 -10.89
C GLN A 89 -21.14 2.12 -9.58
N ALA A 90 -21.67 1.65 -8.44
CA ALA A 90 -21.01 1.82 -7.14
C ALA A 90 -19.70 1.03 -7.09
N ARG A 91 -19.70 -0.22 -7.56
CA ARG A 91 -18.50 -1.07 -7.66
C ARG A 91 -17.41 -0.38 -8.48
N ARG A 92 -17.77 0.15 -9.66
CA ARG A 92 -16.84 0.86 -10.54
C ARG A 92 -16.22 2.08 -9.85
N GLU A 93 -16.98 2.83 -9.07
CA GLU A 93 -16.42 4.00 -8.38
C GLU A 93 -15.45 3.60 -7.26
N VAL A 94 -15.75 2.52 -6.52
CA VAL A 94 -14.85 1.96 -5.48
C VAL A 94 -13.55 1.45 -6.10
N GLU A 95 -13.62 0.79 -7.27
CA GLU A 95 -12.44 0.34 -8.04
C GLU A 95 -11.54 1.49 -8.46
N LEU A 96 -12.12 2.66 -8.73
CA LEU A 96 -11.37 3.83 -9.19
C LEU A 96 -10.84 4.69 -8.04
N THR A 97 -11.45 4.64 -6.86
CA THR A 97 -11.15 5.58 -5.76
C THR A 97 -10.52 4.93 -4.54
N ASN A 98 -11.13 3.87 -4.01
CA ASN A 98 -10.70 3.25 -2.75
C ASN A 98 -9.62 2.19 -2.98
N VAL A 99 -9.83 1.31 -3.97
CA VAL A 99 -8.91 0.20 -4.24
C VAL A 99 -7.49 0.68 -4.52
N PRO A 100 -7.26 1.70 -5.39
CA PRO A 100 -5.90 2.15 -5.68
C PRO A 100 -5.18 2.73 -4.47
N VAL A 101 -5.91 3.45 -3.60
CA VAL A 101 -5.35 4.08 -2.41
C VAL A 101 -4.89 3.03 -1.40
N VAL A 102 -5.77 2.09 -1.03
CA VAL A 102 -5.46 1.03 -0.06
C VAL A 102 -4.37 0.10 -0.61
N ALA A 103 -4.42 -0.23 -1.90
CA ALA A 103 -3.39 -1.04 -2.54
C ALA A 103 -2.01 -0.36 -2.50
N ALA A 104 -1.96 0.94 -2.80
CA ALA A 104 -0.71 1.70 -2.76
C ALA A 104 -0.14 1.79 -1.34
N GLN A 105 -0.99 2.06 -0.34
CA GLN A 105 -0.58 2.10 1.07
C GLN A 105 -0.05 0.74 1.55
N ALA A 106 -0.76 -0.35 1.25
CA ALA A 106 -0.31 -1.70 1.58
C ALA A 106 1.06 -2.01 0.96
N GLU A 107 1.28 -1.61 -0.30
CA GLU A 107 2.57 -1.82 -0.97
C GLU A 107 3.71 -1.00 -0.35
N ARG A 108 3.46 0.27 0.01
CA ARG A 108 4.43 1.06 0.78
C ARG A 108 4.81 0.35 2.07
N PHE A 109 3.83 -0.09 2.87
CA PHE A 109 4.11 -0.75 4.14
C PHE A 109 4.82 -2.08 3.96
N ARG A 110 4.53 -2.84 2.90
CA ARG A 110 5.24 -4.06 2.54
C ARG A 110 6.71 -3.79 2.22
N GLN A 111 7.01 -2.77 1.42
CA GLN A 111 8.40 -2.41 1.08
C GLN A 111 9.17 -1.92 2.31
N ARG A 112 8.57 -1.06 3.13
CA ARG A 112 9.18 -0.59 4.38
C ARG A 112 9.41 -1.73 5.37
N LEU A 113 8.47 -2.67 5.51
CA LEU A 113 8.65 -3.88 6.29
C LEU A 113 9.84 -4.71 5.78
N GLY A 114 10.05 -4.73 4.47
CA GLY A 114 11.22 -5.32 3.84
C GLY A 114 12.54 -4.70 4.32
N PHE A 115 12.63 -3.38 4.37
CA PHE A 115 13.82 -2.67 4.89
C PHE A 115 14.13 -3.06 6.33
N TRP A 116 13.12 -3.09 7.20
CA TRP A 116 13.31 -3.46 8.60
C TRP A 116 13.60 -4.94 8.80
N THR A 117 13.03 -5.81 7.97
CA THR A 117 13.34 -7.24 7.99
C THR A 117 14.78 -7.49 7.56
N ALA A 118 15.26 -6.79 6.54
CA ALA A 118 16.66 -6.84 6.12
C ALA A 118 17.58 -6.33 7.24
N ARG A 119 17.23 -5.20 7.87
CA ARG A 119 18.03 -4.63 8.95
C ARG A 119 18.14 -5.56 10.17
N VAL A 120 17.07 -6.24 10.55
CA VAL A 120 17.15 -7.25 11.63
C VAL A 120 18.14 -8.35 11.27
N ARG A 121 18.10 -8.87 10.03
CA ARG A 121 19.03 -9.92 9.57
C ARG A 121 20.49 -9.47 9.52
N GLU A 122 20.75 -8.19 9.26
CA GLU A 122 22.11 -7.62 9.26
C GLU A 122 22.71 -7.50 10.66
N LEU A 123 21.87 -7.41 11.69
CA LEU A 123 22.28 -7.20 13.09
C LEU A 123 22.29 -8.49 13.91
N GLU A 124 21.80 -9.60 13.35
CA GLU A 124 21.88 -10.97 13.88
C GLU A 124 23.28 -11.56 13.64
#